data_AF-A0A1G9NGM9-F1
#
_entry.id   AF-A0A1G9NGM9-F1
#
_cell.length_a   1.000
_cell.length_b   1.000
_cell.length_c   1.000
_cell.angle_alpha   90.00
_cell.angle_beta   90.00
_cell.angle_gamma   90.00
#
_symmetry.space_group_name_H-M   'P 1'
#
loop_
_entity.id
_entity.type
_entity.pdbx_description
1 polymer ?
#
loop_
_entity_poly.entity_id
_entity_poly.type
_entity_poly.pdbx_seq_one_letter_code
_entity_poly.pdbx_strand_id
1 'polypeptide(L)' 'MKLEIRKTSNGELRTRKDNAVAQLREATGMQSGTITDFESWANMGLMSPDERAIYDELKRILFLLGDA' A
#
# COMPACT_ATOMS: atom_id res chain seq x y z
N MET A 1 24.30 19.86 -13.24
CA MET A 1 23.58 19.06 -12.23
C MET A 1 22.63 18.13 -12.95
N LYS A 2 22.94 16.83 -13.03
CA LYS A 2 22.03 15.82 -13.60
C LYS A 2 20.92 15.58 -12.59
N LEU A 3 19.67 15.83 -12.97
CA LEU A 3 18.53 15.32 -12.21
C LEU A 3 18.61 13.80 -12.24
N GLU A 4 19.12 13.20 -11.17
CA GLU A 4 19.00 11.77 -10.93
C GLU A 4 17.51 11.50 -10.68
N ILE A 5 16.80 11.16 -11.76
CA ILE A 5 15.52 10.47 -11.65
C ILE A 5 15.86 9.18 -10.91
N ARG A 6 15.72 9.18 -9.58
CA ARG A 6 15.79 7.97 -8.77
C ARG A 6 14.66 7.09 -9.26
N LYS A 7 14.94 6.25 -10.26
CA LYS A 7 14.08 5.13 -10.63
C LYS A 7 13.97 4.28 -9.38
N THR A 8 12.91 4.49 -8.59
CA THR A 8 12.53 3.56 -7.54
C THR A 8 12.49 2.20 -8.20
N SER A 9 13.45 1.35 -7.87
CA SER A 9 13.60 0.07 -8.53
C SER A 9 12.42 -0.80 -8.14
N ASN A 10 11.97 -1.70 -9.03
CA ASN A 10 10.85 -2.60 -8.72
C ASN A 10 11.09 -3.38 -7.41
N GLY A 11 12.35 -3.62 -7.03
CA GLY A 11 12.71 -4.17 -5.72
C GLY A 11 12.33 -3.27 -4.54
N GLU A 12 12.62 -1.97 -4.62
CA GLU A 12 12.24 -1.00 -3.58
C GLU A 12 10.71 -0.85 -3.50
N LEU A 13 10.02 -0.85 -4.65
CA LEU A 13 8.55 -0.82 -4.67
C LEU A 13 7.95 -2.08 -4.03
N ARG A 14 8.52 -3.27 -4.25
CA ARG A 14 8.08 -4.51 -3.58
C ARG A 14 8.28 -4.43 -2.08
N THR A 15 9.44 -3.97 -1.60
CA THR A 15 9.66 -3.76 -0.16
C THR A 15 8.67 -2.77 0.44
N ARG A 16 8.40 -1.66 -0.26
CA ARG A 16 7.38 -0.69 0.19
C ARG A 16 5.98 -1.30 0.21
N LYS A 17 5.63 -2.14 -0.79
CA LYS A 17 4.37 -2.87 -0.81
C LYS A 17 4.21 -3.74 0.43
N ASP A 18 5.23 -4.55 0.73
CA ASP A 18 5.20 -5.48 1.86
C ASP A 18 5.11 -4.72 3.19
N ASN A 19 5.83 -3.60 3.31
CA ASN A 19 5.75 -2.70 4.47
C ASN A 19 4.36 -2.07 4.62
N ALA A 20 3.77 -1.55 3.53
CA ALA A 20 2.44 -0.95 3.57
C ALA A 20 1.37 -1.98 3.96
N VAL A 21 1.46 -3.21 3.44
CA VAL A 21 0.57 -4.31 3.85
C VAL A 21 0.74 -4.63 5.34
N ALA A 22 1.98 -4.71 5.84
CA ALA A 22 2.23 -4.95 7.27
C ALA A 22 1.65 -3.85 8.17
N GLN A 23 1.87 -2.58 7.81
CA GLN A 23 1.30 -1.44 8.53
C GLN A 23 -0.22 -1.46 8.51
N LEU A 24 -0.83 -1.81 7.37
CA LEU A 24 -2.28 -1.87 7.25
C LEU A 24 -2.87 -3.01 8.10
N ARG A 25 -2.20 -4.17 8.17
CA ARG A 25 -2.59 -5.28 9.07
C ARG A 25 -2.52 -4.88 10.54
N GLU A 26 -1.50 -4.12 10.91
CA GLU A 26 -1.34 -3.64 12.28
C GLU A 26 -2.42 -2.60 12.63
N ALA A 27 -2.62 -1.61 11.76
CA ALA A 27 -3.59 -0.53 11.97
C ALA A 27 -5.03 -1.05 12.04
N THR A 28 -5.40 -1.96 11.13
CA THR A 28 -6.75 -2.57 11.09
C THR A 28 -6.96 -3.70 12.09
N GLY A 29 -5.88 -4.17 12.76
CA GLY A 29 -5.90 -5.37 13.57
C GLY A 29 -6.09 -6.69 12.79
N MET A 30 -6.16 -6.63 11.45
CA MET A 30 -6.32 -7.80 10.59
C MET A 30 -4.98 -8.46 10.29
N GLN A 31 -4.44 -9.23 11.24
CA GLN A 31 -3.10 -9.84 11.12
C GLN A 31 -2.90 -10.70 9.85
N SER A 32 -3.98 -11.29 9.33
CA SER A 32 -3.97 -12.10 8.10
C SER A 32 -4.69 -11.44 6.91
N GLY A 33 -4.97 -10.14 6.98
CA GLY A 33 -5.68 -9.41 5.94
C GLY A 33 -4.95 -9.44 4.60
N THR A 34 -5.70 -9.64 3.53
CA THR A 34 -5.24 -9.57 2.14
C THR A 34 -5.57 -8.20 1.53
N ILE A 35 -4.96 -7.90 0.38
CA ILE A 35 -5.24 -6.64 -0.36
C ILE A 35 -6.74 -6.53 -0.70
N THR A 36 -7.39 -7.64 -1.03
CA THR A 36 -8.83 -7.68 -1.33
C THR A 36 -9.70 -7.40 -0.10
N ASP A 37 -9.29 -7.86 1.08
CA ASP A 37 -10.00 -7.55 2.34
C ASP A 37 -9.92 -6.04 2.63
N PHE A 38 -8.73 -5.46 2.46
CA PHE A 38 -8.52 -4.03 2.62
C PHE A 38 -9.29 -3.21 1.59
N GLU A 39 -9.36 -3.65 0.34
CA GLU A 39 -10.19 -3.01 -0.69
C GLU A 39 -11.68 -3.05 -0.33
N SER A 40 -12.16 -4.18 0.20
CA SER A 40 -13.55 -4.30 0.68
C SER A 40 -13.83 -3.30 1.81
N TRP A 41 -12.93 -3.19 2.79
CA TRP A 41 -13.05 -2.23 3.89
C TRP A 41 -13.00 -0.78 3.43
N ALA A 42 -12.09 -0.48 2.50
CA ALA A 42 -11.97 0.82 1.86
C ALA A 42 -13.26 1.21 1.13
N ASN A 43 -13.90 0.27 0.43
CA ASN A 43 -15.16 0.49 -0.29
C ASN A 43 -16.38 0.61 0.64
N MET A 44 -16.36 -0.08 1.79
CA MET A 44 -17.40 0.03 2.82
C MET A 44 -17.25 1.26 3.71
N GLY A 45 -16.17 2.04 3.56
CA GLY A 45 -15.90 3.20 4.40
C GLY A 45 -15.56 2.85 5.85
N LEU A 46 -15.05 1.64 6.08
CA LEU A 46 -14.73 1.12 7.42
C LEU A 46 -13.32 1.48 7.90
N MET A 47 -12.52 2.13 7.05
CA MET A 47 -11.18 2.60 7.39
C MET A 47 -11.25 3.97 8.07
N SER A 48 -10.50 4.12 9.15
CA SER A 48 -10.09 5.41 9.68
C SER A 48 -9.25 6.20 8.67
N PRO A 49 -9.10 7.53 8.85
CA PRO A 49 -8.27 8.34 7.97
C PRO A 49 -6.82 7.87 7.85
N ASP A 50 -6.22 7.39 8.94
CA ASP A 50 -4.83 6.92 8.96
C ASP A 50 -4.68 5.60 8.19
N GLU A 51 -5.58 4.64 8.41
CA GLU A 51 -5.63 3.39 7.63
C GLU A 51 -5.86 3.67 6.15
N ARG A 52 -6.72 4.64 5.84
CA ARG A 52 -7.01 5.01 4.46
C ARG A 52 -5.79 5.60 3.76
N ALA A 53 -5.00 6.42 4.45
CA ALA A 53 -3.77 6.96 3.90
C ALA A 53 -2.76 5.86 3.54
N ILE A 54 -2.61 4.86 4.42
CA ILE A 54 -1.74 3.69 4.17
C ILE A 54 -2.27 2.87 2.98
N TYR A 55 -3.57 2.65 2.91
CA TYR A 55 -4.20 1.94 1.79
C TYR A 55 -4.02 2.68 0.45
N ASP A 56 -4.19 4.00 0.43
CA ASP A 56 -4.00 4.80 -0.78
C ASP A 56 -2.52 4.79 -1.23
N GLU A 57 -1.57 4.79 -0.30
CA GLU A 57 -0.14 4.57 -0.60
C GLU A 57 0.09 3.17 -1.21
N LEU A 58 -0.50 2.13 -0.63
CA LEU A 58 -0.43 0.77 -1.15
C LEU A 58 -0.97 0.69 -2.59
N LYS A 59 -2.12 1.31 -2.90
CA LYS A 59 -2.68 1.36 -4.27
C LYS A 59 -1.75 2.09 -5.23
N ARG A 60 -1.10 3.18 -4.79
CA ARG A 60 -0.09 3.88 -5.60
C ARG A 60 1.12 2.99 -5.91
N ILE A 61 1.61 2.22 -4.93
CA ILE A 61 2.72 1.29 -5.12
C ILE A 61 2.34 0.17 -6.09
N LEU A 62 1.15 -0.42 -5.94
CA LEU A 62 0.62 -1.46 -6.83
C LEU A 62 0.52 -0.95 -8.27
N PHE A 63 -0.03 0.24 -8.47
CA PHE A 63 -0.10 0.90 -9.77
C PHE A 63 1.30 1.09 -10.40
N LEU A 64 2.30 1.54 -9.61
CA LEU A 64 3.67 1.71 -10.08
C LEU A 64 4.37 0.37 -10.41
N LEU A 65 3.96 -0.71 -9.78
CA LEU A 65 4.44 -2.07 -10.09
C LEU A 65 3.75 -2.68 -11.33
N GLY A 66 2.63 -2.11 -11.79
CA GLY A 66 1.81 -2.70 -12.84
C GLY A 66 0.93 -3.87 -12.36
N ASP A 67 0.83 -4.05 -11.04
CA ASP A 67 -0.15 -4.93 -10.39
C ASP A 67 -1.45 -4.12 -10.26
N ALA A 68 -2.30 -4.18 -11.27
CA ALA A 68 -3.62 -3.54 -11.29
C ALA A 68 -4.73 -4.59 -11.33
#